data_AF-A0A3D3RK74-F1
#
_entry.id   AF-A0A3D3RK74-F1
#
_cell.length_a   1.000
_cell.length_b   1.000
_cell.length_c   1.000
_cell.angle_alpha   90.00
_cell.angle_beta   90.00
_cell.angle_gamma   90.00
#
_symmetry.space_group_name_H-M   'P 1'
#
loop_
_entity.id
_entity.type
_entity.pdbx_description
1 polymer ?
#
loop_
_entity_poly.entity_id
_entity_poly.type
_entity_poly.pdbx_seq_one_letter_code
_entity_poly.pdbx_strand_id
1 'polypeptide(L)'
;DPEIMEQIEKETEDGFVSIPVSRLKSGNYSKASKVASTNQLLSVGRYVAQKMQTMGQEMVNGEIGIEPYKLGDKTACDYCEFQGVCGFDTKLGSDYRRLSSASREQLLEEMEGTVDKKKGE
;
A
#
# COMPACT_ATOMS: atom_id res chain seq x y z
N ASP A 1 -7.02 4.96 17.20
CA ASP A 1 -7.32 5.73 18.41
C ASP A 1 -8.63 5.24 19.02
N PRO A 2 -8.62 4.68 20.25
CA PRO A 2 -9.80 4.09 20.90
C PRO A 2 -11.06 4.95 20.88
N GLU A 3 -10.88 6.25 21.12
CA GLU A 3 -11.97 7.23 21.22
C GLU A 3 -12.69 7.45 19.89
N ILE A 4 -11.96 7.44 18.78
CA ILE A 4 -12.54 7.60 17.43
C ILE A 4 -13.43 6.40 17.09
N MET A 5 -13.01 5.19 17.48
CA MET A 5 -13.77 3.98 17.18
C MET A 5 -15.12 3.94 17.89
N GLU A 6 -15.18 4.43 19.13
CA GLU A 6 -16.44 4.54 19.88
C GLU A 6 -17.42 5.54 19.28
N GLN A 7 -16.92 6.55 18.55
CA GLN A 7 -17.75 7.49 17.79
C GLN A 7 -18.26 6.89 16.47
N ILE A 8 -17.52 5.96 15.87
CA ILE A 8 -17.94 5.23 14.66
C ILE A 8 -19.01 4.20 15.01
N GLU A 9 -18.74 3.37 16.02
CA GLU A 9 -19.65 2.33 16.47
C GLU A 9 -19.45 2.10 17.98
N LYS A 10 -20.55 2.06 18.73
CA LYS A 10 -20.49 1.72 20.14
C LYS A 10 -20.25 0.23 20.30
N GLU A 11 -19.20 -0.15 21.02
CA GLU A 11 -18.89 -1.55 21.32
C GLU A 11 -19.99 -2.17 22.21
N THR A 12 -20.49 -3.34 21.80
CA THR A 12 -21.50 -4.11 22.54
C THR A 12 -20.84 -5.28 23.28
N GLU A 13 -21.62 -6.07 24.04
CA GLU A 13 -21.11 -7.29 24.68
C GLU A 13 -20.54 -8.29 23.66
N ASP A 14 -21.08 -8.29 22.44
CA ASP A 14 -20.62 -9.12 21.31
C ASP A 14 -19.48 -8.46 20.51
N GLY A 15 -18.99 -7.30 20.97
CA GLY A 15 -17.98 -6.49 20.29
C GLY A 15 -18.58 -5.50 19.27
N PHE A 16 -17.80 -5.15 18.25
CA PHE A 16 -18.26 -4.35 17.12
C PHE A 16 -18.99 -5.22 16.10
N VAL A 17 -20.16 -4.80 15.65
CA VAL A 17 -21.06 -5.58 14.78
C VAL A 17 -20.83 -5.23 13.31
N SER A 18 -20.71 -3.93 12.99
CA SER A 18 -20.67 -3.46 11.60
C SER A 18 -19.25 -3.39 11.01
N ILE A 19 -18.25 -3.19 11.86
CA ILE A 19 -16.84 -3.08 11.47
C ILE A 19 -16.04 -4.30 11.94
N PRO A 20 -15.14 -4.86 11.09
CA PRO A 20 -14.37 -6.05 11.40
C PRO A 20 -13.19 -5.74 12.32
N VAL A 21 -13.49 -5.26 13.52
CA VAL A 21 -12.52 -4.87 14.56
C VAL A 21 -12.90 -5.57 15.86
N SER A 22 -11.90 -6.03 16.60
CA SER A 22 -12.08 -6.60 17.92
C SER A 22 -11.00 -6.11 18.88
N ARG A 23 -11.38 -5.96 20.16
CA ARG A 23 -10.45 -5.64 21.24
C ARG A 23 -10.10 -6.89 22.04
N LEU A 24 -8.86 -6.92 22.50
CA LEU A 24 -8.38 -7.89 23.48
C LEU A 24 -8.79 -7.44 24.88
N LYS A 25 -8.78 -8.37 25.84
CA LYS A 25 -8.98 -8.05 27.27
C LYS A 25 -8.00 -7.02 27.82
N SER A 26 -6.85 -6.84 27.17
CA SER A 26 -5.85 -5.82 27.48
C SER A 26 -6.21 -4.42 26.98
N GLY A 27 -7.34 -4.24 26.27
CA GLY A 27 -7.79 -2.97 25.69
C GLY A 27 -7.22 -2.66 24.31
N ASN A 28 -6.15 -3.36 23.89
CA ASN A 28 -5.56 -3.24 22.56
C ASN A 28 -6.42 -3.93 21.50
N TYR A 29 -6.31 -3.49 20.24
CA TYR A 29 -6.94 -4.20 19.12
C TYR A 29 -6.27 -5.55 18.86
N SER A 30 -7.07 -6.53 18.42
CA SER A 30 -6.56 -7.83 18.00
C SER A 30 -5.69 -7.68 16.75
N LYS A 31 -4.70 -8.57 16.57
CA LYS A 31 -3.85 -8.59 15.36
C LYS A 31 -4.64 -8.84 14.07
N ALA A 32 -5.82 -9.45 14.17
CA ALA A 32 -6.72 -9.66 13.04
C ALA A 32 -7.39 -8.35 12.58
N SER A 33 -7.57 -7.40 13.51
CA SER A 33 -8.21 -6.12 13.23
C SER A 33 -7.35 -5.27 12.30
N LYS A 34 -7.94 -4.77 11.21
CA LYS A 34 -7.23 -3.96 10.21
C LYS A 34 -7.27 -2.46 10.57
N VAL A 35 -6.86 -2.13 11.79
CA VAL A 35 -6.84 -0.75 12.31
C VAL A 35 -5.54 -0.02 11.96
N ALA A 36 -5.58 1.31 11.80
CA ALA A 36 -4.42 2.19 11.67
C ALA A 36 -4.56 3.37 12.64
N SER A 37 -3.46 3.95 13.10
CA SER A 37 -3.51 5.24 13.81
C SER A 37 -3.82 6.38 12.84
N THR A 38 -4.28 7.52 13.37
CA THR A 38 -4.49 8.72 12.56
C THR A 38 -3.21 9.12 11.80
N ASN A 39 -2.05 9.07 12.47
CA ASN A 39 -0.76 9.38 11.84
C ASN A 39 -0.41 8.42 10.70
N GLN A 40 -0.59 7.11 10.91
CA GLN A 40 -0.36 6.11 9.86
C GLN A 40 -1.26 6.36 8.65
N LEU A 41 -2.54 6.64 8.88
CA LEU A 41 -3.49 6.94 7.80
C LEU A 41 -3.08 8.18 7.01
N LEU A 42 -2.68 9.25 7.70
CA LEU A 42 -2.18 10.47 7.06
C LEU A 42 -0.87 10.24 6.29
N SER A 43 0.01 9.38 6.80
CA SER A 43 1.26 9.02 6.12
C SER A 43 1.01 8.26 4.82
N VAL A 44 0.07 7.30 4.83
CA VAL A 44 -0.38 6.62 3.59
C VAL A 44 -0.94 7.64 2.60
N GLY A 45 -1.80 8.56 3.04
CA GLY A 45 -2.38 9.59 2.17
C GLY A 45 -1.32 10.49 1.52
N ARG A 46 -0.33 10.94 2.30
CA ARG A 46 0.80 11.74 1.77
C ARG A 46 1.65 10.94 0.78
N TYR A 47 1.96 9.69 1.10
CA TYR A 47 2.71 8.82 0.20
C TYR A 47 2.00 8.61 -1.14
N VAL A 48 0.68 8.39 -1.12
CA VAL A 48 -0.14 8.28 -2.34
C VAL A 48 -0.06 9.57 -3.16
N ALA A 49 -0.24 10.74 -2.55
CA ALA A 49 -0.16 12.02 -3.25
C ALA A 49 1.23 12.23 -3.90
N GLN A 50 2.30 11.89 -3.18
CA GLN A 50 3.65 11.93 -3.72
C GLN A 50 3.84 10.95 -4.89
N LYS A 51 3.35 9.72 -4.77
CA LYS A 51 3.47 8.72 -5.83
C LYS A 51 2.72 9.15 -7.09
N MET A 52 1.54 9.75 -6.94
CA MET A 52 0.78 10.35 -8.05
C MET A 52 1.58 11.47 -8.74
N GLN A 53 2.21 12.36 -7.97
CA GLN A 53 3.04 13.43 -8.54
C GLN A 53 4.22 12.86 -9.33
N THR A 54 4.93 11.87 -8.78
CA THR A 54 6.05 11.20 -9.46
C THR A 54 5.60 10.55 -10.76
N MET A 55 4.52 9.75 -10.73
CA MET A 55 3.99 9.11 -11.95
C MET A 55 3.55 10.15 -12.99
N GLY A 56 2.90 11.24 -12.56
CA GLY A 56 2.52 12.32 -13.47
C GLY A 56 3.72 12.98 -14.16
N GLN A 57 4.82 13.19 -13.42
CA GLN A 57 6.05 13.74 -14.00
C GLN A 57 6.71 12.76 -14.98
N GLU A 58 6.79 11.47 -14.64
CA GLU A 58 7.29 10.41 -15.52
C GLU A 58 6.50 10.38 -16.83
N MET A 59 5.16 10.45 -16.77
CA MET A 59 4.29 10.51 -17.95
C MET A 59 4.57 11.75 -18.81
N VAL A 60 4.68 12.93 -18.21
CA VAL A 60 4.97 14.18 -18.94
C VAL A 60 6.35 14.15 -19.61
N ASN A 61 7.32 13.49 -18.97
CA ASN A 61 8.67 13.31 -19.52
C ASN A 61 8.74 12.25 -20.63
N GLY A 62 7.65 11.52 -20.89
CA GLY A 62 7.62 10.46 -21.90
C GLY A 62 8.28 9.16 -21.45
N GLU A 63 8.36 8.91 -20.15
CA GLU A 63 8.87 7.65 -19.60
C GLU A 63 7.87 6.51 -19.88
N ILE A 64 8.14 5.73 -20.94
CA ILE A 64 7.27 4.65 -21.45
C ILE A 64 7.92 3.26 -21.37
N GLY A 65 8.86 3.08 -20.44
CA GLY A 65 9.60 1.83 -20.26
C GLY A 65 8.71 0.62 -19.99
N ILE A 66 9.08 -0.54 -20.56
CA ILE A 66 8.38 -1.81 -20.35
C ILE A 66 8.96 -2.50 -19.10
N GLU A 67 8.40 -2.18 -17.94
CA GLU A 67 8.91 -2.64 -16.64
C GLU A 67 7.85 -3.36 -15.80
N PRO A 68 7.30 -4.51 -16.27
CA PRO A 68 6.29 -5.24 -15.53
C PRO A 68 6.85 -5.72 -14.19
N TYR A 69 6.06 -5.60 -13.13
CA TYR A 69 6.46 -6.10 -11.82
C TYR A 69 6.20 -7.61 -11.70
N LYS A 70 6.92 -8.24 -10.78
CA LYS A 70 6.58 -9.57 -10.23
C LYS A 70 6.55 -9.51 -8.70
N LEU A 71 5.47 -9.98 -8.09
CA LEU A 71 5.28 -10.04 -6.64
C LEU A 71 4.80 -11.45 -6.26
N GLY A 72 5.71 -12.23 -5.67
CA GLY A 72 5.50 -13.66 -5.49
C GLY A 72 5.24 -14.33 -6.85
N ASP A 73 4.10 -15.00 -6.98
CA ASP A 73 3.67 -15.66 -8.22
C ASP A 73 2.86 -14.76 -9.15
N LYS A 74 2.50 -13.55 -8.72
CA LYS A 74 1.70 -12.61 -9.52
C LYS A 74 2.59 -11.68 -10.32
N THR A 75 2.18 -11.36 -11.54
CA THR A 75 2.88 -10.41 -12.41
C THR A 75 1.95 -9.32 -12.91
N ALA A 76 2.51 -8.20 -13.37
CA ALA A 76 1.74 -7.17 -14.09
C ALA A 76 1.12 -7.71 -15.40
N CYS A 77 1.64 -8.81 -15.93
CA CYS A 77 1.20 -9.41 -17.19
C CYS A 77 -0.06 -10.27 -17.05
N ASP A 78 -0.39 -10.77 -15.85
CA ASP A 78 -1.46 -11.75 -15.61
C ASP A 78 -2.82 -11.33 -16.21
N TYR A 79 -3.09 -10.02 -16.28
CA TYR A 79 -4.32 -9.44 -16.80
C TYR A 79 -4.08 -8.32 -17.83
N CYS A 80 -2.89 -8.27 -18.44
CA CYS A 80 -2.53 -7.19 -19.37
C CYS A 80 -3.05 -7.46 -20.79
N GLU A 81 -3.97 -6.62 -21.28
CA GLU A 81 -4.51 -6.69 -22.64
C GLU A 81 -3.48 -6.36 -23.73
N PHE A 82 -2.35 -5.72 -23.36
CA PHE A 82 -1.31 -5.26 -24.27
C PHE A 82 -0.11 -6.22 -24.38
N GLN A 83 -0.21 -7.43 -23.83
CA GLN A 83 0.90 -8.40 -23.85
C GLN A 83 1.38 -8.73 -25.28
N GLY A 84 0.47 -8.74 -26.26
CA GLY A 84 0.80 -9.03 -27.66
C GLY A 84 1.56 -7.92 -28.39
N VAL A 85 1.65 -6.72 -27.81
CA VAL A 85 2.26 -5.55 -28.48
C VAL A 85 3.44 -4.94 -27.72
N CYS A 86 3.57 -5.21 -26.41
CA CYS A 86 4.65 -4.60 -25.63
C CYS A 86 6.04 -5.21 -25.90
N GLY A 87 6.12 -6.44 -26.43
CA GLY A 87 7.40 -7.09 -26.75
C GLY A 87 8.21 -7.57 -25.54
N PHE A 88 7.61 -7.61 -24.34
CA PHE A 88 8.23 -8.17 -23.15
C PHE A 88 8.35 -9.70 -23.28
N ASP A 89 9.59 -10.22 -23.29
CA ASP A 89 9.85 -11.66 -23.35
C ASP A 89 11.08 -12.03 -22.51
N THR A 90 10.88 -12.85 -21.48
CA THR A 90 11.97 -13.29 -20.60
C THR A 90 12.97 -14.21 -21.27
N LYS A 91 12.59 -14.87 -22.39
CA LYS A 91 13.51 -15.69 -23.19
C LYS A 91 14.44 -14.85 -24.06
N LEU A 92 14.05 -13.60 -24.35
CA LEU A 92 14.82 -12.66 -25.16
C LEU A 92 15.66 -11.68 -24.31
N GLY A 93 15.62 -11.84 -22.98
CA GLY A 93 16.44 -11.06 -22.04
C GLY A 93 15.71 -9.94 -21.30
N SER A 94 14.40 -9.75 -21.52
CA SER A 94 13.61 -8.89 -20.63
C SER A 94 13.49 -9.50 -19.24
N ASP A 95 13.36 -8.67 -18.20
CA ASP A 95 13.23 -9.16 -16.84
C ASP A 95 12.20 -8.36 -16.03
N TYR A 96 11.60 -9.02 -15.06
CA TYR A 96 10.60 -8.41 -14.19
C TYR A 96 11.25 -7.54 -13.12
N ARG A 97 10.61 -6.41 -12.81
CA ARG A 97 10.89 -5.65 -11.58
C ARG A 97 10.35 -6.42 -10.39
N ARG A 98 11.23 -7.10 -9.65
CA ARG A 98 10.85 -7.96 -8.52
C ARG A 98 10.53 -7.12 -7.30
N LEU A 99 9.30 -7.23 -6.83
CA LEU A 99 8.84 -6.63 -5.58
C LEU A 99 8.99 -7.68 -4.46
N SER A 100 9.59 -7.27 -3.35
CA SER A 100 9.65 -8.08 -2.15
C SER A 100 8.31 -8.02 -1.41
N SER A 101 7.94 -9.13 -0.76
CA SER A 101 6.90 -9.10 0.25
C SER A 101 7.43 -8.34 1.47
N ALA A 102 6.68 -7.36 1.95
CA ALA A 102 6.96 -6.66 3.19
C ALA A 102 5.77 -6.78 4.14
N SER A 103 6.06 -6.75 5.44
CA SER A 103 5.00 -6.67 6.44
C SER A 103 4.31 -5.31 6.37
N ARG A 104 3.07 -5.23 6.86
CA ARG A 104 2.34 -3.98 6.92
C ARG A 104 3.11 -2.92 7.71
N GLU A 105 3.72 -3.32 8.81
CA GLU A 105 4.48 -2.45 9.71
C GLU A 105 5.69 -1.87 8.98
N GLN A 106 6.43 -2.70 8.24
CA GLN A 106 7.56 -2.26 7.42
C GLN A 106 7.14 -1.25 6.35
N LEU A 107 6.02 -1.52 5.67
CA LEU A 107 5.49 -0.62 4.64
C LEU A 107 5.06 0.74 5.21
N LEU A 108 4.43 0.74 6.39
CA LEU A 108 4.02 1.98 7.06
C LEU A 108 5.24 2.81 7.49
N GLU A 109 6.27 2.16 8.04
CA GLU A 109 7.53 2.81 8.41
C GLU A 109 8.24 3.39 7.18
N GLU A 110 8.28 2.66 6.07
CA GLU A 110 8.87 3.15 4.81
C GLU A 110 8.10 4.36 4.25
N MET A 111 6.77 4.33 4.31
CA MET A 111 5.92 5.45 3.88
C MET A 111 6.15 6.69 4.75
N GLU A 112 6.28 6.51 6.07
CA GLU A 112 6.63 7.60 7.01
C GLU A 112 8.00 8.19 6.68
N GLY A 113 9.03 7.36 6.54
CA GLY A 113 10.39 7.80 6.21
C GLY A 113 10.53 8.46 4.83
N THR A 114 9.69 8.08 3.86
CA THR A 114 9.69 8.69 2.52
C THR A 114 9.12 10.11 2.53
N VAL A 115 8.10 10.35 3.35
CA VAL A 115 7.49 11.67 3.51
C VAL A 115 8.45 12.63 4.23
N ASP A 116 9.18 12.16 5.24
CA ASP A 116 10.06 13.01 6.04
C ASP A 116 11.34 13.44 5.29
N LYS A 117 11.87 12.58 4.40
CA LYS A 117 13.07 12.90 3.60
C LYS A 117 12.88 14.08 2.63
N LYS A 118 11.68 14.32 2.12
CA LYS A 118 11.39 15.43 1.19
C LYS A 118 10.92 16.73 1.87
N LYS A 119 10.69 16.74 3.19
CA LYS A 119 10.47 18.00 3.94
C LYS A 119 11.75 18.79 4.18
N GLY A 120 12.91 18.17 3.97
CA GLY A 120 14.24 18.78 4.19
C GLY A 120 15.00 19.15 2.91
N GLU A 121 14.41 18.94 1.73
CA GLU A 121 14.85 19.49 0.43
C GLU A 121 13.91 20.62 0.01
#